data_AF-A0A540ML95-F1
#
_entry.id   AF-A0A540ML95-F1
#
_cell.length_a   1.000
_cell.length_b   1.000
_cell.length_c   1.000
_cell.angle_alpha   90.00
_cell.angle_beta   90.00
_cell.angle_gamma   90.00
#
_symmetry.space_group_name_H-M   'P 1'
#
loop_
_entity.id
_entity.type
_entity.pdbx_description
1 polymer ?
#
loop_
_entity_poly.entity_id
_entity_poly.type
_entity_poly.pdbx_seq_one_letter_code
_entity_poly.pdbx_strand_id
1 'polypeptide(L)'
;MYGYSFGAAELKLRHQISSEILIYPGYAPEPGIKYREFHYGLEFKVGNRSFDKASWRNVDVVNKCWAQFPDPPDPSTLDQTDKNKLQTDLLSLECIKTLKEALHLHHKRRNCPDPSSLSNSNSQAAEEVVVSTKLGKLDGSSGLGSNHVQTNHSEEISEPLLTDGMFSSVRFRVIALWAFCGLGFLTIASVLFSGRKGKGKRGKSHRIKRRNPGTGFMDISSRDRHLRGGEVPS
;
A
#
# COMPACT_ATOMS: atom_id res chain seq x y z
N MET A 1 -8.25 -7.52 -7.19
CA MET A 1 -9.52 -8.28 -7.32
C MET A 1 -9.31 -9.74 -7.72
N TYR A 2 -8.49 -10.08 -8.71
CA TYR A 2 -8.34 -11.47 -9.19
C TYR A 2 -8.05 -12.52 -8.10
N GLY A 3 -7.16 -12.23 -7.14
CA GLY A 3 -6.83 -13.17 -6.05
C GLY A 3 -8.01 -13.53 -5.15
N TYR A 4 -8.91 -12.58 -4.88
CA TYR A 4 -10.12 -12.84 -4.09
C TYR A 4 -11.04 -13.84 -4.79
N SER A 5 -11.28 -13.64 -6.09
CA SER A 5 -12.17 -14.48 -6.88
C SER A 5 -11.72 -15.95 -6.91
N PHE A 6 -10.42 -16.21 -7.08
CA PHE A 6 -9.89 -17.58 -7.08
C PHE A 6 -10.01 -18.24 -5.70
N GLY A 7 -9.67 -17.54 -4.62
CA GLY A 7 -9.82 -18.08 -3.26
C GLY A 7 -11.28 -18.33 -2.88
N ALA A 8 -12.19 -17.44 -3.26
CA ALA A 8 -13.63 -17.62 -3.05
C ALA A 8 -14.17 -18.85 -3.79
N ALA A 9 -13.69 -19.11 -5.01
CA ALA A 9 -14.05 -20.28 -5.80
C ALA A 9 -13.51 -21.59 -5.17
N GLU A 10 -12.25 -21.59 -4.72
CA GLU A 10 -11.65 -22.74 -4.02
C GLU A 10 -12.44 -23.11 -2.75
N LEU A 11 -12.86 -22.10 -1.99
CA LEU A 11 -13.68 -22.26 -0.79
C LEU A 11 -15.18 -22.46 -1.09
N LYS A 12 -15.58 -22.52 -2.36
CA LYS A 12 -16.97 -22.71 -2.81
C LYS A 12 -17.95 -21.68 -2.23
N LEU A 13 -17.51 -20.43 -2.08
CA LEU A 13 -18.37 -19.35 -1.62
C LEU A 13 -19.43 -19.03 -2.68
N ARG A 14 -20.65 -18.77 -2.21
CA ARG A 14 -21.74 -18.27 -3.06
C ARG A 14 -21.74 -16.75 -3.04
N HIS A 15 -21.73 -16.14 -4.21
CA HIS A 15 -21.79 -14.70 -4.34
C HIS A 15 -23.25 -14.27 -4.47
N GLN A 16 -23.63 -13.23 -3.74
CA GLN A 16 -24.89 -12.53 -3.94
C GLN A 16 -24.60 -11.22 -4.69
N ILE A 17 -25.29 -11.00 -5.79
CA ILE A 17 -25.22 -9.75 -6.55
C ILE A 17 -26.39 -8.88 -6.09
N SER A 18 -26.09 -7.65 -5.71
CA SER A 18 -27.09 -6.66 -5.30
C SER A 18 -26.65 -5.29 -5.79
N SER A 19 -27.57 -4.55 -6.40
CA SER A 19 -27.40 -3.14 -6.75
C SER A 19 -27.58 -2.21 -5.55
N GLU A 20 -27.93 -2.71 -4.37
CA GLU A 20 -28.28 -1.89 -3.20
C GLU A 20 -27.11 -1.62 -2.25
N ILE A 21 -25.97 -2.30 -2.48
CA ILE A 21 -24.84 -2.30 -1.54
C ILE A 21 -23.85 -1.18 -1.86
N LEU A 22 -23.51 -1.02 -3.14
CA LEU A 22 -22.38 -0.21 -3.58
C LEU A 22 -22.82 0.80 -4.63
N ILE A 23 -22.32 2.03 -4.52
CA ILE A 23 -22.47 3.06 -5.54
C ILE A 23 -21.14 3.72 -5.85
N TYR A 24 -20.95 4.09 -7.11
CA TYR A 24 -19.86 4.95 -7.54
C TYR A 24 -20.27 6.41 -7.35
N PRO A 25 -19.45 7.25 -6.67
CA PRO A 25 -19.66 8.69 -6.69
C PRO A 25 -19.80 9.22 -8.12
N GLY A 26 -20.68 10.22 -8.33
CA GLY A 26 -21.03 10.75 -9.64
C GLY A 26 -22.13 9.99 -10.39
N TYR A 27 -22.56 8.82 -9.89
CA TYR A 27 -23.67 8.07 -10.48
C TYR A 27 -24.98 8.45 -9.78
N ALA A 28 -26.07 8.51 -10.55
CA ALA A 28 -27.38 8.78 -10.02
C ALA A 28 -27.82 7.64 -9.08
N PRO A 29 -28.18 7.93 -7.81
CA PRO A 29 -28.64 6.91 -6.89
C PRO A 29 -30.03 6.41 -7.26
N GLU A 30 -30.28 5.12 -7.05
CA GLU A 30 -31.62 4.56 -7.20
C GLU A 30 -32.56 5.07 -6.11
N PRO A 31 -33.83 5.43 -6.44
CA PRO A 31 -34.78 5.91 -5.46
C PRO A 31 -35.03 4.88 -4.34
N GLY A 32 -34.93 5.32 -3.09
CA GLY A 32 -35.21 4.49 -1.91
C GLY A 32 -34.06 3.58 -1.47
N ILE A 33 -32.95 3.52 -2.21
CA ILE A 33 -31.79 2.70 -1.86
C ILE A 33 -30.85 3.46 -0.91
N LYS A 34 -30.40 2.77 0.15
CA LYS A 34 -29.39 3.24 1.08
C LYS A 34 -28.11 2.42 0.92
N TYR A 35 -27.24 2.89 0.04
CA TYR A 35 -25.95 2.27 -0.22
C TYR A 35 -25.10 2.20 1.05
N ARG A 36 -24.31 1.14 1.17
CA ARG A 36 -23.43 0.84 2.30
C ARG A 36 -21.96 1.10 1.99
N GLU A 37 -21.60 1.11 0.72
CA GLU A 37 -20.23 1.27 0.24
C GLU A 37 -20.13 2.29 -0.89
N PHE A 38 -19.16 3.20 -0.79
CA PHE A 38 -18.75 4.07 -1.88
C PHE A 38 -17.53 3.51 -2.60
N HIS A 39 -17.66 3.21 -3.89
CA HIS A 39 -16.56 2.76 -4.71
C HIS A 39 -15.96 3.89 -5.55
N TYR A 40 -15.03 4.64 -4.97
CA TYR A 40 -14.40 5.82 -5.58
C TYR A 40 -13.21 5.47 -6.50
N GLY A 41 -13.37 4.43 -7.33
CA GLY A 41 -12.31 3.96 -8.23
C GLY A 41 -12.14 4.80 -9.51
N LEU A 42 -13.16 5.57 -9.87
CA LEU A 42 -13.23 6.38 -11.08
C LEU A 42 -13.25 7.87 -10.73
N GLU A 43 -12.90 8.73 -11.70
CA GLU A 43 -13.07 10.17 -11.57
C GLU A 43 -14.56 10.52 -11.42
N PHE A 44 -14.87 11.45 -10.52
CA PHE A 44 -16.19 12.08 -10.42
C PHE A 44 -16.06 13.59 -10.24
N LYS A 45 -17.15 14.31 -10.55
CA LYS A 45 -17.19 15.77 -10.57
C LYS A 45 -18.35 16.31 -9.74
N VAL A 46 -18.11 17.40 -9.03
CA VAL A 46 -19.14 18.17 -8.32
C VAL A 46 -18.92 19.64 -8.64
N GLY A 47 -19.86 20.22 -9.40
CA GLY A 47 -19.69 21.55 -9.99
C GLY A 47 -18.40 21.64 -10.82
N ASN A 48 -17.53 22.60 -10.47
CA ASN A 48 -16.24 22.82 -11.14
C ASN A 48 -15.07 22.04 -10.53
N ARG A 49 -15.32 21.21 -9.51
CA ARG A 49 -14.30 20.39 -8.85
C ARG A 49 -14.38 18.96 -9.36
N SER A 50 -13.23 18.32 -9.54
CA SER A 50 -13.17 16.88 -9.80
C SER A 50 -12.27 16.19 -8.78
N PHE A 51 -12.55 14.92 -8.56
CA PHE A 51 -11.72 14.03 -7.77
C PHE A 51 -11.44 12.78 -8.58
N ASP A 52 -10.16 12.47 -8.76
CA ASP A 52 -9.69 11.21 -9.35
C ASP A 52 -8.65 10.59 -8.42
N LYS A 53 -8.91 9.36 -7.97
CA LYS A 53 -7.99 8.56 -7.15
C LYS A 53 -6.63 8.37 -7.84
N ALA A 54 -6.60 8.27 -9.18
CA ALA A 54 -5.37 8.09 -9.93
C ALA A 54 -4.38 9.25 -9.76
N SER A 55 -4.88 10.48 -9.60
CA SER A 55 -4.08 11.68 -9.38
C SER A 55 -3.29 11.66 -8.06
N TRP A 56 -3.68 10.80 -7.12
CA TRP A 56 -3.06 10.69 -5.79
C TRP A 56 -2.11 9.50 -5.64
N ARG A 57 -1.86 8.73 -6.72
CA ARG A 57 -1.02 7.52 -6.66
C ARG A 57 0.42 7.78 -6.20
N ASN A 58 0.95 8.96 -6.50
CA ASN A 58 2.32 9.36 -6.18
C ASN A 58 2.41 10.32 -4.99
N VAL A 59 1.29 10.62 -4.33
CA VAL A 59 1.24 11.50 -3.17
C VAL A 59 1.07 10.63 -1.93
N ASP A 60 2.05 10.68 -1.03
CA ASP A 60 1.97 9.95 0.23
C ASP A 60 1.09 10.69 1.23
N VAL A 61 -0.23 10.56 1.06
CA VAL A 61 -1.22 11.15 1.97
C VAL A 61 -1.33 10.38 3.29
N VAL A 62 -0.89 9.12 3.32
CA VAL A 62 -1.06 8.22 4.47
C VAL A 62 0.04 8.44 5.50
N ASN A 63 1.31 8.44 5.08
CA ASN A 63 2.43 8.52 6.01
C ASN A 63 2.88 9.95 6.29
N LYS A 64 2.67 10.89 5.37
CA LYS A 64 2.97 12.30 5.61
C LYS A 64 1.91 12.87 6.55
N CYS A 65 2.33 13.25 7.75
CA CYS A 65 1.44 13.81 8.77
C CYS A 65 0.63 14.98 8.22
N TRP A 66 -0.68 14.94 8.48
CA TRP A 66 -1.67 15.95 8.10
C TRP A 66 -1.79 16.23 6.60
N ALA A 67 -1.20 15.38 5.75
CA ALA A 67 -1.51 15.40 4.33
C ALA A 67 -3.00 15.05 4.14
N GLN A 68 -3.68 15.76 3.24
CA GLN A 68 -5.12 15.63 3.09
C GLN A 68 -5.55 15.78 1.64
N PHE A 69 -6.69 15.17 1.31
CA PHE A 69 -7.39 15.45 0.07
C PHE A 69 -7.92 16.89 0.04
N PRO A 70 -8.15 17.46 -1.15
CA PRO A 70 -8.71 18.80 -1.28
C PRO A 70 -10.09 18.88 -0.63
N ASP A 71 -10.42 20.07 -0.13
CA ASP A 71 -11.71 20.31 0.46
C ASP A 71 -12.83 20.16 -0.58
N PRO A 72 -13.91 19.41 -0.24
CA PRO A 72 -15.09 19.36 -1.08
C PRO A 72 -15.74 20.76 -1.13
N PRO A 73 -16.39 21.15 -2.24
CA PRO A 73 -17.16 22.39 -2.29
C PRO A 73 -18.28 22.37 -1.23
N ASP A 74 -18.68 23.56 -0.79
CA ASP A 74 -19.78 23.72 0.17
C ASP A 74 -21.10 23.22 -0.46
N PRO A 75 -21.85 22.32 0.20
CA PRO A 75 -23.16 21.87 -0.26
C PRO A 75 -24.13 23.00 -0.62
N SER A 76 -24.01 24.18 0.03
CA SER A 76 -24.85 25.35 -0.27
C SER A 76 -24.65 25.90 -1.69
N THR A 77 -23.49 25.61 -2.30
CA THR A 77 -23.10 26.07 -3.64
C THR A 77 -23.58 25.15 -4.76
N LEU A 78 -24.24 24.03 -4.43
CA LEU A 78 -24.76 23.08 -5.40
C LEU A 78 -26.03 23.60 -6.08
N ASP A 79 -26.21 23.20 -7.34
CA ASP A 79 -27.45 23.46 -8.06
C ASP A 79 -28.60 22.68 -7.41
N GLN A 80 -29.61 23.41 -6.93
CA GLN A 80 -30.80 22.84 -6.29
C GLN A 80 -31.95 22.58 -7.26
N THR A 81 -31.80 22.95 -8.54
CA THR A 81 -32.88 22.86 -9.54
C THR A 81 -33.19 21.41 -9.90
N ASP A 82 -32.16 20.59 -10.11
CA ASP A 82 -32.29 19.17 -10.40
C ASP A 82 -32.03 18.35 -9.14
N LYS A 83 -33.09 17.74 -8.59
CA LYS A 83 -33.03 16.92 -7.38
C LYS A 83 -32.17 15.67 -7.53
N ASN A 84 -32.17 15.04 -8.71
CA ASN A 84 -31.37 13.84 -8.94
C ASN A 84 -29.89 14.19 -9.00
N LYS A 85 -29.56 15.29 -9.70
CA LYS A 85 -28.21 15.83 -9.72
C LYS A 85 -27.75 16.27 -8.33
N LEU A 86 -28.58 16.99 -7.59
CA LEU A 86 -28.29 17.41 -6.22
C LEU A 86 -27.98 16.21 -5.34
N GLN A 87 -28.79 15.16 -5.39
CA GLN A 87 -28.57 13.95 -4.59
C GLN A 87 -27.26 13.24 -4.97
N THR A 88 -26.96 13.17 -6.28
CA THR A 88 -25.72 12.61 -6.80
C THR A 88 -24.50 13.40 -6.31
N ASP A 89 -24.57 14.73 -6.39
CA ASP A 89 -23.51 15.63 -5.97
C ASP A 89 -23.31 15.54 -4.44
N LEU A 90 -24.39 15.49 -3.65
CA LEU A 90 -24.32 15.32 -2.19
C LEU A 90 -23.65 14.00 -1.78
N LEU A 91 -23.99 12.87 -2.42
CA LEU A 91 -23.33 11.59 -2.17
C LEU A 91 -21.84 11.64 -2.54
N SER A 92 -21.52 12.34 -3.62
CA SER A 92 -20.13 12.52 -4.07
C SER A 92 -19.32 13.37 -3.10
N LEU A 93 -19.93 14.43 -2.53
CA LEU A 93 -19.30 15.21 -1.46
C LEU A 93 -19.11 14.40 -0.20
N GLU A 94 -20.10 13.59 0.19
CA GLU A 94 -19.99 12.71 1.34
C GLU A 94 -18.77 11.79 1.22
N CYS A 95 -18.56 11.20 0.05
CA CYS A 95 -17.38 10.36 -0.21
C CYS A 95 -16.05 11.09 0.10
N ILE A 96 -15.86 12.33 -0.37
CA ILE A 96 -14.62 13.09 -0.12
C ILE A 96 -14.50 13.47 1.35
N LYS A 97 -15.60 13.89 1.99
CA LYS A 97 -15.64 14.22 3.42
C LYS A 97 -15.22 13.01 4.26
N THR A 98 -15.81 11.84 4.01
CA THR A 98 -15.47 10.61 4.71
C THR A 98 -14.00 10.23 4.52
N LEU A 99 -13.46 10.35 3.30
CA LEU A 99 -12.04 10.08 3.04
C LEU A 99 -11.12 11.01 3.83
N LYS A 100 -11.42 12.31 3.86
CA LYS A 100 -10.65 13.31 4.60
C LYS A 100 -10.72 13.06 6.11
N GLU A 101 -11.90 12.78 6.64
CA GLU A 101 -12.09 12.48 8.06
C GLU A 101 -11.36 11.20 8.48
N ALA A 102 -11.48 10.13 7.69
CA ALA A 102 -10.77 8.88 7.94
C ALA A 102 -9.25 9.08 7.97
N LEU A 103 -8.73 9.92 7.08
CA LEU A 103 -7.30 10.23 7.03
C LEU A 103 -6.86 11.07 8.23
N HIS A 104 -7.65 12.07 8.62
CA HIS A 104 -7.41 12.86 9.83
C HIS A 104 -7.36 11.96 11.09
N LEU A 105 -8.32 11.05 11.23
CA LEU A 105 -8.35 10.07 12.32
C LEU A 105 -7.16 9.09 12.24
N HIS A 106 -6.70 8.74 11.04
CA HIS A 106 -5.48 7.94 10.86
C HIS A 106 -4.24 8.67 11.41
N HIS A 107 -4.04 9.94 11.04
CA HIS A 107 -2.91 10.73 11.53
C HIS A 107 -2.96 10.99 13.03
N LYS A 108 -4.16 11.24 13.58
CA LYS A 108 -4.37 11.33 15.03
C LYS A 108 -3.95 10.05 15.75
N ARG A 109 -4.34 8.87 15.25
CA ARG A 109 -3.95 7.57 15.82
C ARG A 109 -2.45 7.26 15.67
N ARG A 110 -1.79 7.86 14.68
CA ARG A 110 -0.35 7.75 14.46
C ARG A 110 0.46 8.70 15.34
N ASN A 111 -0.20 9.48 16.20
CA ASN A 111 0.43 10.51 17.04
C ASN A 111 1.26 11.50 16.21
N CYS A 112 0.71 11.94 15.07
CA CYS A 112 1.32 13.02 14.30
C CYS A 112 1.47 14.28 15.17
N PRO A 113 2.63 14.99 15.11
CA PRO A 113 2.86 16.20 15.90
C PRO A 113 1.80 17.25 15.58
N ASP A 114 1.33 18.01 16.57
CA ASP A 114 0.27 18.99 16.32
C ASP A 114 0.66 19.95 15.19
N PRO A 115 -0.24 20.24 14.24
CA PRO A 115 0.08 21.06 13.08
C PRO A 115 0.53 22.48 13.49
N SER A 116 0.03 23.00 14.62
CA SER A 116 0.45 24.27 15.23
C SER A 116 1.89 24.23 15.79
N SER A 117 2.39 23.06 16.17
CA SER A 117 3.77 22.88 16.64
C SER A 117 4.77 22.80 15.48
N LEU A 118 4.34 22.28 14.32
CA LEU A 118 5.16 22.18 13.11
C LEU A 118 5.46 23.55 12.48
N SER A 119 4.54 24.51 12.59
CA SER A 119 4.73 25.89 12.13
C SER A 119 5.89 26.60 12.82
N ASN A 120 6.26 26.20 14.04
CA ASN A 120 7.39 26.79 14.77
C ASN A 120 8.75 26.18 14.39
N SER A 121 8.77 25.07 13.64
CA SER A 121 10.01 24.40 13.20
C SER A 121 10.44 24.74 11.76
N ASN A 122 9.51 25.24 10.93
CA ASN A 122 9.74 25.46 9.49
C ASN A 122 9.96 26.93 9.10
N SER A 123 10.03 27.86 10.05
CA SER A 123 10.32 29.27 9.79
C SER A 123 11.77 29.55 9.34
N GLN A 124 12.60 28.52 9.19
CA GLN A 124 13.97 28.65 8.66
C GLN A 124 14.27 27.87 7.37
N ALA A 125 13.27 27.24 6.73
CA ALA A 125 13.51 26.44 5.50
C ALA A 125 12.58 26.77 4.32
N ALA A 126 11.89 27.92 4.36
CA ALA A 126 10.92 28.33 3.34
C ALA A 126 11.33 29.57 2.51
N GLU A 127 12.63 29.88 2.44
CA GLU A 127 13.20 30.76 1.41
C GLU A 127 14.37 30.04 0.74
N GLU A 128 14.10 29.13 -0.19
CA GLU A 128 14.96 28.85 -1.36
C GLU A 128 14.39 27.66 -2.18
N VAL A 129 13.17 27.76 -2.70
CA VAL A 129 12.85 27.07 -3.97
C VAL A 129 11.74 27.85 -4.69
N VAL A 130 12.09 28.99 -5.27
CA VAL A 130 11.33 29.58 -6.37
C VAL A 130 12.33 30.01 -7.45
N VAL A 131 12.36 29.20 -8.52
CA VAL A 131 12.71 29.56 -9.91
C VAL A 131 14.12 30.10 -10.18
N SER A 132 14.94 29.28 -10.86
CA SER A 132 15.71 29.80 -12.00
C SER A 132 15.97 28.70 -13.04
N THR A 133 15.24 28.79 -14.14
CA THR A 133 15.64 28.19 -15.42
C THR A 133 16.52 29.21 -16.14
N LYS A 134 17.69 28.77 -16.60
CA LYS A 134 18.46 29.24 -17.78
C LYS A 134 19.67 30.19 -17.57
N LEU A 135 20.79 29.71 -18.13
CA LEU A 135 21.83 30.40 -18.93
C LEU A 135 23.13 30.92 -18.26
N GLY A 136 24.20 30.15 -18.45
CA GLY A 136 25.47 30.58 -19.07
C GLY A 136 26.36 31.66 -18.44
N LYS A 137 27.60 31.22 -18.08
CA LYS A 137 28.92 31.87 -18.34
C LYS A 137 29.65 32.63 -17.20
N LEU A 138 30.82 32.05 -16.86
CA LEU A 138 32.17 32.55 -16.47
C LEU A 138 32.43 33.52 -15.30
N ASP A 139 33.40 33.07 -14.50
CA ASP A 139 34.50 33.74 -13.75
C ASP A 139 34.27 34.69 -12.57
N GLY A 140 35.02 34.41 -11.48
CA GLY A 140 35.79 35.44 -10.80
C GLY A 140 35.61 35.62 -9.29
N SER A 141 36.51 34.97 -8.53
CA SER A 141 37.29 35.52 -7.40
C SER A 141 36.65 36.03 -6.08
N SER A 142 37.15 35.43 -4.99
CA SER A 142 37.60 36.01 -3.71
C SER A 142 36.64 36.81 -2.81
N GLY A 143 36.57 36.43 -1.52
CA GLY A 143 36.07 37.32 -0.48
C GLY A 143 35.84 36.68 0.88
N LEU A 144 36.92 36.60 1.66
CA LEU A 144 37.04 36.33 3.09
C LEU A 144 35.99 37.05 3.98
N GLY A 145 35.50 36.35 5.02
CA GLY A 145 35.15 36.98 6.30
C GLY A 145 33.90 36.43 7.01
N SER A 146 34.09 35.78 8.16
CA SER A 146 33.49 36.21 9.45
C SER A 146 33.37 35.05 10.47
N ASN A 147 34.24 35.14 11.48
CA ASN A 147 33.98 35.06 12.93
C ASN A 147 33.23 33.87 13.55
N HIS A 148 34.05 33.12 14.29
CA HIS A 148 33.76 32.18 15.36
C HIS A 148 33.45 32.91 16.68
N VAL A 149 32.31 32.58 17.34
CA VAL A 149 32.03 32.75 18.79
C VAL A 149 30.99 31.68 19.18
N GLN A 150 31.40 30.58 19.83
CA GLN A 150 31.27 30.23 21.26
C GLN A 150 29.86 30.35 21.89
N THR A 151 29.13 29.26 22.15
CA THR A 151 29.13 28.31 23.31
C THR A 151 28.27 28.79 24.50
N ASN A 152 27.28 27.95 24.89
CA ASN A 152 26.91 27.48 26.26
C ASN A 152 25.42 27.07 26.28
N HIS A 153 25.10 25.77 26.36
CA HIS A 153 24.84 24.95 27.59
C HIS A 153 23.53 25.31 28.31
N SER A 154 22.52 24.42 28.28
CA SER A 154 22.30 23.42 29.35
C SER A 154 21.11 22.50 29.01
N GLU A 155 21.37 21.20 29.01
CA GLU A 155 20.39 20.12 29.13
C GLU A 155 19.82 20.12 30.56
N GLU A 156 18.50 19.92 30.69
CA GLU A 156 17.91 19.05 31.72
C GLU A 156 16.46 18.74 31.32
N ILE A 157 16.22 17.54 30.79
CA ILE A 157 14.88 17.01 30.51
C ILE A 157 14.59 15.97 31.60
N SER A 158 13.64 16.29 32.47
CA SER A 158 13.05 15.34 33.40
C SER A 158 11.86 14.66 32.73
N GLU A 159 12.02 13.38 32.38
CA GLU A 159 10.93 12.50 31.95
C GLU A 159 9.96 12.20 33.10
N PRO A 160 8.65 12.08 32.83
CA PRO A 160 7.77 11.25 33.62
C PRO A 160 7.49 9.92 32.91
N LEU A 161 8.19 8.90 33.40
CA LEU A 161 7.86 7.49 33.32
C LEU A 161 6.38 7.24 33.71
N LEU A 162 5.80 6.18 33.16
CA LEU A 162 4.62 5.42 33.63
C LEU A 162 3.39 5.43 32.72
N THR A 163 3.52 4.85 31.52
CA THR A 163 2.39 4.20 30.81
C THR A 163 2.78 2.85 30.18
N ASP A 164 3.63 2.04 30.84
CA ASP A 164 4.10 0.75 30.29
C ASP A 164 3.38 -0.51 30.81
N GLY A 165 2.36 -0.36 31.66
CA GLY A 165 1.72 -1.50 32.34
C GLY A 165 0.86 -2.41 31.44
N MET A 166 0.17 -1.85 30.43
CA MET A 166 -0.82 -2.61 29.64
C MET A 166 -0.25 -3.24 28.37
N PHE A 167 0.80 -2.67 27.77
CA PHE A 167 1.41 -3.20 26.54
C PHE A 167 2.38 -4.36 26.77
N SER A 168 3.00 -4.44 27.96
CA SER A 168 3.94 -5.52 28.25
C SER A 168 3.24 -6.89 28.33
N SER A 169 2.08 -6.96 29.00
CA SER A 169 1.32 -8.20 29.21
C SER A 169 0.91 -8.89 27.90
N VAL A 170 0.46 -8.13 26.89
CA VAL A 170 0.08 -8.69 25.58
C VAL A 170 1.31 -9.20 24.83
N ARG A 171 2.41 -8.45 24.84
CA ARG A 171 3.67 -8.86 24.20
C ARG A 171 4.22 -10.13 24.83
N PHE A 172 4.19 -10.26 26.17
CA PHE A 172 4.59 -11.48 26.87
C PHE A 172 3.73 -12.68 26.52
N ARG A 173 2.40 -12.50 26.43
CA ARG A 173 1.48 -13.58 26.01
C ARG A 173 1.76 -14.05 24.59
N VAL A 174 2.03 -13.12 23.67
CA VAL A 174 2.40 -13.45 22.29
C VAL A 174 3.74 -14.19 22.25
N ILE A 175 4.77 -13.71 22.95
CA ILE A 175 6.09 -14.36 22.99
C ILE A 175 5.99 -15.77 23.59
N ALA A 176 5.24 -15.95 24.67
CA ALA A 176 5.01 -17.26 25.27
C ALA A 176 4.34 -18.21 24.28
N LEU A 177 3.30 -17.75 23.56
CA LEU A 177 2.60 -18.56 22.57
C LEU A 177 3.52 -18.94 21.40
N TRP A 178 4.35 -18.02 20.92
CA TRP A 178 5.37 -18.31 19.90
C TRP A 178 6.39 -19.35 20.38
N ALA A 179 6.85 -19.26 21.63
CA ALA A 179 7.78 -20.23 22.21
C ALA A 179 7.17 -21.63 22.35
N PHE A 180 5.92 -21.72 22.83
CA PHE A 180 5.20 -22.99 22.94
C PHE A 180 4.94 -23.63 21.57
N CYS A 181 4.52 -22.85 20.58
CA CYS A 181 4.33 -23.33 19.22
C CYS A 181 5.65 -23.80 18.57
N GLY A 182 6.73 -23.03 18.72
CA GLY A 182 8.05 -23.39 18.22
C GLY A 182 8.58 -24.68 18.85
N LEU A 183 8.47 -24.81 20.17
CA LEU A 183 8.93 -26.00 20.89
C LEU A 183 8.09 -27.24 20.53
N GLY A 184 6.77 -27.10 20.45
CA GLY A 184 5.88 -28.19 20.01
C GLY A 184 6.13 -28.61 18.56
N PHE A 185 6.42 -27.66 17.66
CA PHE A 185 6.79 -27.98 16.29
C PHE A 185 8.13 -28.75 16.22
N LEU A 186 9.13 -28.34 17.02
CA LEU A 186 10.42 -29.02 17.11
C LEU A 186 10.31 -30.45 17.67
N THR A 187 9.45 -30.69 18.66
CA THR A 187 9.24 -32.05 19.18
C THR A 187 8.59 -32.95 18.13
N ILE A 188 7.56 -32.47 17.42
CA ILE A 188 6.92 -33.23 16.34
C ILE A 188 7.90 -33.50 15.19
N ALA A 189 8.65 -32.48 14.77
CA ALA A 189 9.67 -32.62 13.73
C ALA A 189 10.73 -33.66 14.13
N SER A 190 11.25 -33.60 15.36
CA SER A 190 12.28 -34.53 15.82
C SER A 190 11.78 -35.99 15.87
N VAL A 191 10.51 -36.23 16.24
CA VAL A 191 9.90 -37.58 16.17
C VAL A 191 9.76 -38.06 14.72
N LEU A 192 9.30 -37.19 13.81
CA LEU A 192 9.14 -37.54 12.39
C LEU A 192 10.48 -37.80 11.69
N PHE A 193 11.52 -37.02 12.01
CA PHE A 193 12.86 -37.20 11.45
C PHE A 193 13.62 -38.37 12.09
N SER A 194 13.37 -38.68 13.36
CA SER A 194 13.95 -39.87 14.02
C SER A 194 13.33 -41.16 13.53
N GLY A 195 12.01 -41.17 13.22
CA GLY A 195 11.34 -42.31 12.59
C GLY A 195 11.85 -42.64 11.17
N ARG A 196 12.48 -41.68 10.48
CA ARG A 196 13.11 -41.87 9.16
C ARG A 196 14.56 -42.35 9.23
N LYS A 197 15.18 -42.40 10.41
CA LYS A 197 16.60 -42.79 10.58
C LYS A 197 16.82 -44.30 10.78
N GLY A 198 15.80 -45.11 10.46
CA GLY A 198 15.84 -46.58 10.49
C GLY A 198 15.77 -47.20 9.10
N LYS A 199 16.62 -46.79 8.15
CA LYS A 199 16.98 -47.61 6.97
C LYS A 199 18.15 -47.01 6.18
N GLY A 200 19.31 -47.65 6.31
CA GLY A 200 20.26 -47.83 5.20
C GLY A 200 21.35 -46.77 5.01
N LYS A 201 22.55 -47.04 5.52
CA LYS A 201 23.80 -46.81 4.79
C LYS A 201 24.76 -48.00 5.00
N ARG A 202 24.48 -49.11 4.31
CA ARG A 202 25.48 -50.15 4.05
C ARG A 202 26.39 -49.61 2.95
N GLY A 203 27.54 -49.10 3.35
CA GLY A 203 28.59 -48.69 2.42
C GLY A 203 29.03 -49.89 1.58
N LYS A 204 28.95 -49.77 0.25
CA LYS A 204 29.74 -50.56 -0.68
C LYS A 204 30.40 -49.61 -1.65
N SER A 205 31.71 -49.46 -1.46
CA SER A 205 32.64 -48.93 -2.44
C SER A 205 32.55 -49.78 -3.70
N HIS A 206 32.29 -49.16 -4.86
CA HIS A 206 32.56 -49.78 -6.15
C HIS A 206 33.54 -48.89 -6.92
N ARG A 207 34.64 -49.53 -7.31
CA ARG A 207 35.84 -48.98 -7.95
C ARG A 207 35.54 -48.10 -9.16
N ILE A 208 36.28 -47.00 -9.23
CA ILE A 208 36.59 -46.26 -10.44
C ILE A 208 37.45 -47.14 -11.36
N LYS A 209 37.02 -47.35 -12.61
CA LYS A 209 37.90 -47.78 -13.70
C LYS A 209 37.57 -46.95 -14.95
N ARG A 210 38.48 -46.02 -15.28
CA ARG A 210 38.51 -45.28 -16.55
C ARG A 210 38.90 -46.20 -17.70
N ARG A 211 38.24 -46.07 -18.87
CA ARG A 211 38.85 -45.87 -20.21
C ARG A 211 37.76 -45.76 -21.32
N ASN A 212 37.80 -44.60 -22.01
CA ASN A 212 37.31 -44.11 -23.33
C ASN A 212 37.13 -45.12 -24.50
N PRO A 213 36.75 -44.69 -25.74
CA PRO A 213 35.62 -43.84 -26.19
C PRO A 213 34.87 -44.47 -27.41
N GLY A 214 33.67 -44.01 -27.80
CA GLY A 214 33.12 -44.38 -29.13
C GLY A 214 31.63 -44.14 -29.40
N THR A 215 31.38 -43.17 -30.29
CA THR A 215 30.39 -43.15 -31.40
C THR A 215 28.87 -43.02 -31.15
N GLY A 216 28.26 -42.04 -31.85
CA GLY A 216 26.85 -41.95 -32.26
C GLY A 216 26.07 -40.80 -31.60
N PHE A 217 26.03 -39.56 -32.09
CA PHE A 217 25.39 -39.05 -33.33
C PHE A 217 23.88 -39.37 -33.43
N MET A 218 23.02 -38.48 -32.90
CA MET A 218 22.13 -37.58 -33.68
C MET A 218 21.11 -36.87 -32.80
N ASP A 219 21.04 -35.57 -33.06
CA ASP A 219 19.97 -34.64 -32.75
C ASP A 219 18.79 -34.93 -33.70
N ILE A 220 17.55 -35.05 -33.20
CA ILE A 220 16.35 -35.03 -34.03
C ILE A 220 15.40 -33.96 -33.48
N SER A 221 15.57 -32.78 -34.05
CA SER A 221 14.47 -31.88 -34.37
C SER A 221 13.68 -32.49 -35.53
N SER A 222 12.36 -32.65 -35.38
CA SER A 222 11.46 -32.84 -36.51
C SER A 222 10.32 -31.83 -36.46
N ARG A 223 10.45 -30.83 -37.31
CA ARG A 223 9.35 -30.13 -37.99
C ARG A 223 8.64 -31.11 -38.92
N ASP A 224 7.32 -30.96 -39.07
CA ASP A 224 6.63 -30.71 -40.36
C ASP A 224 5.12 -30.58 -40.11
N ARG A 225 4.48 -29.43 -40.41
CA ARG A 225 4.06 -28.83 -41.70
C ARG A 225 2.74 -29.40 -42.24
N HIS A 226 1.76 -28.49 -42.29
CA HIS A 226 0.75 -28.24 -43.33
C HIS A 226 -0.15 -29.36 -43.86
N LEU A 227 -1.46 -29.17 -43.68
CA LEU A 227 -2.53 -29.32 -44.69
C LEU A 227 -3.63 -28.28 -44.36
N ARG A 228 -3.86 -27.26 -45.20
CA ARG A 228 -5.01 -27.13 -46.15
C ARG A 228 -6.37 -27.20 -45.43
N GLY A 229 -7.32 -26.27 -45.51
CA GLY A 229 -7.61 -25.19 -46.45
C GLY A 229 -9.13 -25.19 -46.73
N GLY A 230 -9.76 -24.01 -46.76
CA GLY A 230 -11.16 -23.75 -47.18
C GLY A 230 -12.21 -23.91 -46.06
N GLU A 231 -13.31 -23.16 -46.00
CA GLU A 231 -13.84 -22.03 -46.77
C GLU A 231 -15.04 -21.48 -45.97
N VAL A 232 -15.33 -20.19 -46.10
CA VAL A 232 -16.56 -19.49 -45.63
C VAL A 232 -17.50 -19.41 -46.86
N PRO A 233 -18.82 -19.66 -46.77
CA PRO A 233 -19.83 -18.58 -46.57
C PRO A 233 -21.08 -19.08 -45.78
N SER A 234 -22.01 -18.28 -45.24
CA SER A 234 -22.51 -16.92 -45.50
C SER A 234 -22.91 -16.22 -44.21
#